data_AF-A0A087MGX6-F1
#
_entry.id   AF-A0A087MGX6-F1
#
_cell.length_a   1.000
_cell.length_b   1.000
_cell.length_c   1.000
_cell.angle_alpha   90.00
_cell.angle_beta   90.00
_cell.angle_gamma   90.00
#
_symmetry.space_group_name_H-M   'P 1'
#
loop_
_entity.id
_entity.type
_entity.pdbx_description
1 polymer ?
#
loop_
_entity_poly.entity_id
_entity_poly.type
_entity_poly.pdbx_seq_one_letter_code
_entity_poly.pdbx_strand_id
1 'polypeptide(L)'
;MQRDFDKLLAHYATVTDGSSVLFVESFQELCHKHGVTPDVLSHAFAREVAERLVSDRIDFETGDFAINDLFWASDCSLTGFALDVFHAFEDGEIMSPHYPPGTIPWKDYTLPALREALARDEESRGPN
;
A
#
# COMPACT_ATOMS: atom_id res chain seq x y z
N MET A 1 11.83 -8.01 8.30
CA MET A 1 10.68 -7.28 7.74
C MET A 1 10.03 -8.03 6.58
N GLN A 2 10.76 -8.30 5.48
CA GLN A 2 10.22 -8.96 4.27
C GLN A 2 9.29 -10.17 4.51
N ARG A 3 9.74 -11.15 5.30
CA ARG A 3 8.95 -12.37 5.58
C ARG A 3 7.61 -12.09 6.25
N ASP A 4 7.50 -11.02 7.04
CA ASP A 4 6.23 -10.64 7.65
C ASP A 4 5.32 -9.95 6.64
N PHE A 5 5.86 -9.12 5.75
CA PHE A 5 5.11 -8.55 4.63
C PHE A 5 4.62 -9.63 3.66
N ASP A 6 5.45 -10.64 3.36
CA ASP A 6 5.04 -11.78 2.55
C ASP A 6 3.85 -12.52 3.15
N LYS A 7 3.80 -12.67 4.48
CA LYS A 7 2.69 -13.32 5.17
C LYS A 7 1.42 -12.48 5.14
N LEU A 8 1.53 -11.17 5.36
CA LEU A 8 0.40 -10.25 5.26
C LEU A 8 -0.20 -10.30 3.85
N LEU A 9 0.64 -10.15 2.83
CA LEU A 9 0.19 -10.17 1.43
C LEU A 9 -0.35 -11.53 0.99
N ALA A 10 0.24 -12.63 1.45
CA ALA A 10 -0.31 -13.96 1.20
C ALA A 10 -1.68 -14.15 1.86
N HIS A 11 -1.91 -13.53 3.02
CA HIS A 11 -3.23 -13.52 3.65
C HIS A 11 -4.22 -12.73 2.80
N TYR A 12 -3.89 -11.48 2.46
CA TYR A 12 -4.76 -10.60 1.67
C TYR A 12 -5.12 -11.18 0.29
N ALA A 13 -4.21 -11.90 -0.35
CA ALA A 13 -4.50 -12.61 -1.61
C ALA A 13 -5.53 -13.76 -1.47
N THR A 14 -5.88 -14.16 -0.25
CA THR A 14 -6.82 -15.26 0.02
C THR A 14 -8.10 -14.84 0.74
N VAL A 15 -8.15 -13.60 1.25
CA VAL A 15 -9.32 -13.06 1.96
C VAL A 15 -10.33 -12.53 0.96
N THR A 16 -11.57 -13.00 1.07
CA THR A 16 -12.69 -12.51 0.25
C THR A 16 -13.80 -11.86 1.08
N ASP A 17 -13.71 -11.94 2.41
CA ASP A 17 -14.74 -11.44 3.34
C ASP A 17 -14.39 -10.10 3.99
N GLY A 18 -13.24 -9.52 3.62
CA GLY A 18 -12.76 -8.24 4.16
C GLY A 18 -12.18 -8.34 5.57
N SER A 19 -11.79 -9.53 6.03
CA SER A 19 -11.15 -9.71 7.34
C SER A 19 -9.75 -9.08 7.37
N SER A 20 -9.59 -8.03 8.18
CA SER A 20 -8.29 -7.45 8.50
C SER A 20 -7.40 -8.43 9.27
N VAL A 21 -6.09 -8.34 9.03
CA VAL A 21 -5.06 -9.04 9.85
C VAL A 21 -4.01 -8.10 10.42
N LEU A 22 -4.02 -6.84 9.97
CA LEU A 22 -3.21 -5.79 10.54
C LEU A 22 -4.10 -4.90 11.40
N PHE A 23 -4.06 -5.14 12.70
CA PHE A 23 -4.67 -4.31 13.73
C PHE A 23 -3.60 -3.43 14.40
N VAL A 24 -4.03 -2.36 15.08
CA VAL A 24 -3.13 -1.42 15.79
C VAL A 24 -2.13 -2.17 16.69
N GLU A 25 -2.59 -3.16 17.45
CA GLU A 25 -1.74 -3.95 18.35
C GLU A 25 -0.69 -4.76 17.57
N SER A 26 -1.12 -5.49 16.53
CA SER A 26 -0.21 -6.30 15.70
C SER A 26 0.78 -5.44 14.89
N PHE A 27 0.39 -4.23 14.52
CA PHE A 27 1.25 -3.26 13.87
C PHE A 27 2.31 -2.71 14.84
N GLN A 28 1.93 -2.40 16.07
CA GLN A 28 2.87 -2.04 17.14
C GLN A 28 3.83 -3.19 17.47
N GLU A 29 3.34 -4.43 17.50
CA GLU A 29 4.18 -5.62 17.66
C GLU A 29 5.19 -5.76 16.53
N LEU A 30 4.80 -5.52 15.28
CA LEU A 30 5.71 -5.51 14.13
C LEU A 30 6.76 -4.40 14.24
N CYS A 31 6.36 -3.19 14.67
CA CYS A 31 7.29 -2.10 14.94
C CYS A 31 8.33 -2.51 15.98
N HIS A 32 7.89 -3.06 17.11
CA HIS A 32 8.77 -3.54 18.19
C HIS A 32 9.69 -4.67 17.72
N LYS A 33 9.15 -5.65 16.99
CA LYS A 33 9.89 -6.80 16.47
C LYS A 33 11.04 -6.40 15.55
N HIS A 34 10.83 -5.40 14.70
CA HIS A 34 11.86 -4.93 13.76
C HIS A 34 12.68 -3.75 14.29
N GLY A 35 12.36 -3.23 15.47
CA GLY A 35 13.06 -2.10 16.09
C GLY A 35 12.91 -0.81 15.28
N VAL A 36 11.75 -0.60 14.66
CA VAL A 36 11.47 0.56 13.79
C VAL A 36 10.29 1.38 14.33
N THR A 37 10.21 2.63 13.90
CA THR A 37 9.04 3.48 14.19
C THR A 37 7.85 3.10 13.30
N PRO A 38 6.62 3.48 13.70
CA PRO A 38 5.43 3.40 12.84
C PRO A 38 5.67 3.95 11.43
N ASP A 39 6.23 5.16 11.30
CA ASP A 39 6.47 5.78 10.00
C ASP A 39 7.39 4.95 9.09
N VAL A 40 8.45 4.37 9.66
CA VAL A 40 9.39 3.53 8.92
C VAL A 40 8.73 2.22 8.48
N LEU A 41 7.91 1.62 9.35
CA LEU A 41 7.17 0.40 9.00
C LEU A 41 6.12 0.67 7.92
N SER A 42 5.34 1.75 8.06
CA SER A 42 4.32 2.16 7.10
C SER A 42 4.93 2.49 5.74
N HIS A 43 6.04 3.23 5.71
CA HIS A 43 6.78 3.52 4.49
C HIS A 43 7.23 2.22 3.81
N ALA A 44 7.90 1.34 4.54
CA ALA A 44 8.42 0.09 4.00
C ALA A 44 7.31 -0.83 3.49
N PHE A 45 6.19 -0.92 4.20
CA PHE A 45 5.08 -1.77 3.79
C PHE A 45 4.36 -1.18 2.57
N ALA A 46 4.05 0.11 2.57
CA ALA A 46 3.43 0.78 1.42
C ALA A 46 4.31 0.65 0.16
N ARG A 47 5.64 0.73 0.31
CA ARG A 47 6.58 0.57 -0.80
C ARG A 47 6.54 -0.85 -1.35
N GLU A 48 6.53 -1.86 -0.48
CA GLU A 48 6.41 -3.26 -0.89
C GLU A 48 5.13 -3.52 -1.70
N VAL A 49 3.99 -2.99 -1.26
CA VAL A 49 2.72 -3.12 -1.98
C VAL A 49 2.82 -2.44 -3.34
N ALA A 50 3.27 -1.18 -3.39
CA ALA A 50 3.39 -0.42 -4.62
C ALA A 50 4.31 -1.10 -5.65
N GLU A 51 5.50 -1.55 -5.22
CA GLU A 51 6.45 -2.25 -6.09
C GLU A 51 5.89 -3.58 -6.63
N ARG A 52 5.12 -4.31 -5.82
CA ARG A 52 4.49 -5.56 -6.27
C ARG A 52 3.37 -5.32 -7.26
N LEU A 53 2.49 -4.35 -7.01
CA LEU A 53 1.40 -4.05 -7.93
C LEU A 53 1.95 -3.54 -9.28
N VAL A 54 2.92 -2.62 -9.25
CA VAL A 54 3.56 -2.10 -10.48
C VAL A 54 4.27 -3.20 -11.27
N SER A 55 4.79 -4.23 -10.59
CA SER A 55 5.47 -5.37 -11.20
C SER A 55 4.55 -6.56 -11.50
N ASP A 56 3.23 -6.40 -11.40
CA ASP A 56 2.22 -7.45 -11.64
C ASP A 56 2.43 -8.71 -10.77
N ARG A 57 2.94 -8.53 -9.54
CA ARG A 57 3.17 -9.60 -8.56
C ARG A 57 2.00 -9.80 -7.59
N ILE A 58 1.09 -8.84 -7.52
CA ILE A 58 -0.19 -8.89 -6.80
C ILE A 58 -1.25 -8.21 -7.67
N ASP A 59 -2.52 -8.58 -7.50
CA ASP A 59 -3.64 -7.86 -8.12
C ASP A 59 -3.97 -6.56 -7.36
N PHE A 60 -4.87 -5.76 -7.94
CA PHE A 60 -5.27 -4.48 -7.36
C PHE A 60 -5.96 -4.70 -6.02
N GLU A 61 -6.88 -5.67 -5.94
CA GLU A 61 -7.66 -5.99 -4.76
C GLU A 61 -6.79 -6.38 -3.55
N THR A 62 -5.74 -7.18 -3.78
CA THR A 62 -4.77 -7.53 -2.74
C THR A 62 -4.01 -6.29 -2.25
N GLY A 63 -3.58 -5.43 -3.17
CA GLY A 63 -2.83 -4.23 -2.82
C GLY A 63 -3.69 -3.20 -2.08
N ASP A 64 -4.90 -3.00 -2.57
CA ASP A 64 -5.89 -2.10 -2.02
C ASP A 64 -6.25 -2.47 -0.58
N PHE A 65 -6.58 -3.74 -0.37
CA PHE A 65 -6.89 -4.25 0.96
C PHE A 65 -5.71 -4.12 1.93
N ALA A 66 -4.47 -4.39 1.47
CA ALA A 66 -3.28 -4.25 2.30
C ALA A 66 -3.02 -2.80 2.74
N ILE A 67 -3.29 -1.84 1.86
CA ILE A 67 -3.07 -0.41 2.10
C ILE A 67 -4.17 0.18 2.98
N ASN A 68 -5.41 -0.26 2.80
CA ASN A 68 -6.52 0.06 3.70
C ASN A 68 -6.25 -0.46 5.12
N ASP A 69 -5.83 -1.72 5.27
CA ASP A 69 -5.45 -2.30 6.58
C ASP A 69 -4.31 -1.51 7.23
N LEU A 70 -3.30 -1.10 6.44
CA LEU A 70 -2.20 -0.27 6.92
C LEU A 70 -2.70 1.09 7.44
N PHE A 71 -3.59 1.76 6.71
CA PHE A 71 -4.14 3.06 7.11
C PHE A 71 -4.84 2.97 8.46
N TRP A 72 -5.72 1.98 8.65
CA TRP A 72 -6.42 1.77 9.92
C TRP A 72 -5.49 1.33 11.05
N ALA A 73 -4.54 0.43 10.78
CA ALA A 73 -3.57 -0.03 11.77
C ALA A 73 -2.61 1.08 12.23
N SER A 74 -2.38 2.07 11.37
CA SER A 74 -1.62 3.27 11.70
C SER A 74 -2.43 4.32 12.48
N ASP A 75 -3.67 4.02 12.90
CA ASP A 75 -4.58 4.99 13.52
C ASP A 75 -4.81 6.22 12.60
N CYS A 76 -4.99 5.97 11.31
CA CYS A 76 -5.21 6.98 10.28
C CYS A 76 -4.09 8.04 10.20
N SER A 77 -2.85 7.67 10.52
CA SER A 77 -1.73 8.61 10.67
C SER A 77 -0.64 8.48 9.59
N LEU A 78 -0.95 7.87 8.44
CA LEU A 78 -0.01 7.79 7.33
C LEU A 78 0.47 9.17 6.89
N THR A 79 1.77 9.28 6.58
CA THR A 79 2.39 10.50 6.07
C THR A 79 3.38 10.19 4.95
N GLY A 80 3.78 11.23 4.21
CA GLY A 80 4.78 11.13 3.15
C GLY A 80 4.40 10.09 2.09
N PHE A 81 5.39 9.30 1.67
CA PHE A 81 5.20 8.29 0.63
C PHE A 81 4.10 7.27 0.95
N ALA A 82 3.92 6.86 2.21
CA ALA A 82 2.87 5.91 2.57
C ALA A 82 1.47 6.48 2.34
N LEU A 83 1.29 7.78 2.61
CA LEU A 83 0.03 8.49 2.34
C LEU A 83 -0.20 8.69 0.83
N ASP A 84 0.84 8.99 0.07
CA ASP A 84 0.77 9.08 -1.40
C ASP A 84 0.30 7.75 -2.02
N VAL A 85 0.83 6.62 -1.52
CA VAL A 85 0.40 5.29 -1.95
C VAL A 85 -1.06 5.05 -1.57
N PHE A 86 -1.47 5.37 -0.34
CA PHE A 86 -2.86 5.26 0.10
C PHE A 86 -3.82 6.02 -0.82
N HIS A 87 -3.57 7.29 -1.10
CA HIS A 87 -4.41 8.06 -2.01
C HIS A 87 -4.46 7.50 -3.43
N ALA A 88 -3.36 6.92 -3.93
CA ALA A 88 -3.34 6.30 -5.25
C ALA A 88 -4.29 5.09 -5.34
N PHE A 89 -4.42 4.31 -4.26
CA PHE A 89 -5.37 3.19 -4.18
C PHE A 89 -6.82 3.68 -4.06
N GLU A 90 -7.09 4.65 -3.18
CA GLU A 90 -8.42 5.29 -3.04
C GLU A 90 -8.95 5.83 -4.38
N ASP A 91 -8.10 6.52 -5.15
CA ASP A 91 -8.47 7.04 -6.48
C ASP A 91 -8.78 5.90 -7.48
N GLY A 92 -8.22 4.72 -7.26
CA GLY A 92 -8.42 3.51 -8.08
C GLY A 92 -9.72 2.76 -7.79
N GLU A 93 -10.30 2.92 -6.60
CA GLU A 93 -11.58 2.32 -6.23
C GLU A 93 -12.77 3.07 -6.85
N ILE A 94 -12.63 4.39 -7.03
CA ILE A 94 -13.75 5.27 -7.36
C ILE A 94 -13.93 5.39 -8.87
N MET A 95 -15.04 4.88 -9.40
CA MET A 95 -15.46 5.20 -10.77
C MET A 95 -16.08 6.60 -10.82
N SER A 96 -15.27 7.62 -11.15
CA SER A 96 -15.75 8.99 -11.34
C SER A 96 -16.64 9.09 -12.58
N PRO A 97 -17.79 9.80 -12.52
CA PRO A 97 -18.63 10.03 -13.69
C PRO A 97 -17.95 10.89 -14.77
N HIS A 98 -16.82 11.53 -14.44
CA HIS A 98 -16.02 12.32 -15.37
C HIS A 98 -14.97 11.49 -16.13
N TYR A 99 -14.78 10.23 -15.75
CA TYR A 99 -13.81 9.39 -16.45
C TYR A 99 -14.28 9.03 -17.85
N PRO A 100 -13.37 9.01 -18.84
CA PRO A 100 -13.70 8.59 -20.19
C PRO A 100 -14.34 7.18 -20.21
N PRO A 101 -15.27 6.91 -21.14
CA PRO A 101 -15.79 5.56 -21.33
C PRO A 101 -14.65 4.55 -21.56
N GLY A 102 -14.73 3.40 -20.88
CA GLY A 102 -13.71 2.35 -20.97
C GLY A 102 -12.54 2.49 -20.00
N THR A 103 -12.52 3.53 -19.17
CA THR A 103 -11.55 3.70 -18.09
C THR A 103 -11.63 2.54 -17.10
N ILE A 104 -10.47 2.00 -16.73
CA ILE A 104 -10.29 1.09 -15.59
C ILE A 104 -9.47 1.88 -14.58
N PRO A 105 -10.09 2.48 -13.54
CA PRO A 105 -9.43 3.51 -12.72
C PRO A 105 -8.08 3.08 -12.13
N TRP A 106 -7.98 1.86 -11.61
CA TRP A 106 -6.70 1.38 -11.09
C TRP A 106 -5.60 1.22 -12.15
N LYS A 107 -5.96 0.89 -13.40
CA LYS A 107 -4.99 0.79 -14.50
C LYS A 107 -4.57 2.15 -15.01
N ASP A 108 -5.55 3.05 -15.14
CA ASP A 108 -5.37 4.33 -15.81
C ASP A 108 -4.93 5.46 -14.86
N TYR A 109 -5.11 5.29 -13.54
CA TYR A 109 -4.76 6.28 -12.52
C TYR A 109 -3.88 5.73 -11.39
N THR A 110 -4.26 4.62 -10.72
CA THR A 110 -3.45 4.07 -9.62
C THR A 110 -2.06 3.64 -10.08
N LEU A 111 -1.95 2.82 -11.13
CA LEU A 111 -0.65 2.36 -11.64
C LEU A 111 0.29 3.53 -12.03
N PRO A 112 -0.17 4.54 -12.80
CA PRO A 112 0.63 5.74 -13.05
C PRO A 112 1.05 6.48 -11.77
N ALA A 113 0.12 6.71 -10.84
CA ALA A 113 0.39 7.42 -9.60
C ALA A 113 1.42 6.70 -8.72
N LEU A 114 1.33 5.37 -8.60
CA LEU A 114 2.30 4.56 -7.88
C LEU A 114 3.69 4.60 -8.51
N ARG A 115 3.78 4.54 -9.85
CA ARG A 115 5.07 4.68 -10.55
C ARG A 115 5.71 6.04 -10.28
N GLU A 116 4.92 7.11 -10.29
CA GLU A 116 5.41 8.44 -9.99
C GLU A 116 5.86 8.56 -8.53
N ALA A 117 5.06 8.06 -7.58
CA ALA A 117 5.40 8.05 -6.17
C ALA A 117 6.71 7.28 -5.91
N LEU A 118 6.88 6.10 -6.52
CA LEU A 118 8.09 5.28 -6.41
C LEU A 118 9.32 6.02 -6.96
N ALA A 119 9.20 6.67 -8.12
CA ALA A 119 10.28 7.45 -8.71
C ALA A 119 10.70 8.63 -7.80
N ARG A 120 9.73 9.38 -7.25
CA ARG A 120 10.00 10.49 -6.31
C ARG A 120 10.65 10.00 -5.01
N ASP A 121 10.23 8.84 -4.49
CA ASP A 121 10.82 8.24 -3.29
C ASP A 121 12.28 7.82 -3.52
N GLU A 122 12.59 7.26 -4.69
CA GLU A 122 13.96 6.90 -5.07
C GLU A 122 14.86 8.13 -5.20
N GLU A 123 14.40 9.19 -5.85
CA GLU A 123 15.13 10.45 -5.99
C GLU A 123 15.43 11.09 -4.62
N SER A 124 14.46 11.05 -3.71
CA SER A 124 14.57 11.63 -2.37
C SER A 124 15.59 10.91 -1.47
N ARG A 125 15.90 9.65 -1.77
CA ARG A 125 16.86 8.83 -1.01
C ARG A 125 18.31 9.01 -1.47
N GLY A 126 18.53 9.68 -2.60
CA GLY A 126 19.86 9.90 -3.19
C GLY A 126 20.49 8.61 -3.76
N PRO A 127 21.56 8.73 -4.57
CA PRO A 127 22.28 7.56 -5.06
C PRO A 127 22.98 6.84 -3.89
N ASN A 128 22.71 5.54 -3.76
CA ASN A 128 23.44 4.63 -2.85
C ASN A 128 24.93 4.55 -3.19
#